data_AF-A0A954ZP01-F1
#
_entry.id   AF-A0A954ZP01-F1
#
_cell.length_a   1.000
_cell.length_b   1.000
_cell.length_c   1.000
_cell.angle_alpha   90.00
_cell.angle_beta   90.00
_cell.angle_gamma   90.00
#
_symmetry.space_group_name_H-M   'P 1'
#
loop_
_entity.id
_entity.type
_entity.pdbx_description
1 polymer ?
#
loop_
_entity_poly.entity_id
_entity_poly.type
_entity_poly.pdbx_seq_one_letter_code
_entity_poly.pdbx_strand_id
1 'polypeptide(L)'
;MRQASIITIAAALSAGAASAQYTSVHSAAWGEANHAQILSSALGGSFASATSKDYSNGTIYADRIKDSSWISPTDQIWNAGTYHATMVGHEAGYTHTFGYVEGNKNNLGSFTGVLRSDELGSSATVSLDSDFRWAIKNDQQFGGHLFTSRDNDNPDCDDHMVSYKLFKNGDLFGYALFFEDLKRCSDKDYNDVAVILTLVPAPQAAMMGLTGLGGLGLLAGRRRRDSI
;
A
#
# COMPACT_ATOMS: atom_id res chain seq x y z
N MET A 1 -32.55 63.23 -10.34
CA MET A 1 -32.16 61.81 -10.56
C MET A 1 -31.11 61.45 -9.54
N ARG A 2 -31.38 60.50 -8.63
CA ARG A 2 -30.44 60.07 -7.59
C ARG A 2 -29.66 58.86 -8.12
N GLN A 3 -28.34 58.98 -8.27
CA GLN A 3 -27.46 57.88 -8.65
C GLN A 3 -27.20 57.01 -7.42
N ALA A 4 -27.59 55.73 -7.49
CA ALA A 4 -27.28 54.75 -6.47
C ALA A 4 -25.96 54.06 -6.84
N SER A 5 -24.93 54.29 -6.03
CA SER A 5 -23.63 53.64 -6.17
C SER A 5 -23.69 52.24 -5.55
N ILE A 6 -23.56 51.20 -6.38
CA ILE A 6 -23.45 49.80 -5.94
C ILE A 6 -21.99 49.55 -5.55
N ILE A 7 -21.73 49.39 -4.26
CA ILE A 7 -20.43 48.96 -3.73
C ILE A 7 -20.37 47.44 -3.89
N THR A 8 -19.49 46.96 -4.78
CA THR A 8 -19.22 45.53 -4.95
C THR A 8 -18.12 45.14 -3.97
N ILE A 9 -18.46 44.41 -2.92
CA ILE A 9 -17.50 43.83 -1.97
C ILE A 9 -16.97 42.53 -2.59
N ALA A 10 -15.73 42.55 -3.07
CA ALA A 10 -15.03 41.34 -3.49
C ALA A 10 -14.52 40.60 -2.25
N ALA A 11 -15.14 39.46 -1.91
CA ALA A 11 -14.64 38.57 -0.87
C ALA A 11 -13.41 37.82 -1.40
N ALA A 12 -12.23 38.15 -0.87
CA ALA A 12 -11.02 37.38 -1.11
C ALA A 12 -11.13 36.04 -0.35
N LEU A 13 -11.47 34.97 -1.06
CA LEU A 13 -11.39 33.61 -0.53
C LEU A 13 -9.91 33.22 -0.45
N SER A 14 -9.31 33.27 0.73
CA SER A 14 -8.00 32.66 0.96
C SER A 14 -8.17 31.14 0.91
N ALA A 15 -7.71 30.52 -0.17
CA ALA A 15 -7.57 29.08 -0.27
C ALA A 15 -6.57 28.63 0.81
N GLY A 16 -7.06 28.08 1.91
CA GLY A 16 -6.22 27.40 2.89
C GLY A 16 -5.57 26.22 2.19
N ALA A 17 -4.23 26.21 2.12
CA ALA A 17 -3.51 25.04 1.63
C ALA A 17 -3.83 23.88 2.57
N ALA A 18 -4.54 22.87 2.08
CA ALA A 18 -4.77 21.67 2.85
C ALA A 18 -3.43 20.95 3.05
N SER A 19 -2.95 20.91 4.30
CA SER A 19 -1.77 20.15 4.65
C SER A 19 -2.07 18.66 4.51
N ALA A 20 -1.21 17.93 3.80
CA ALA A 20 -1.22 16.48 3.87
C ALA A 20 -1.02 16.05 5.34
N GLN A 21 -1.84 15.12 5.82
CA GLN A 21 -1.71 14.57 7.16
C GLN A 21 -0.98 13.23 7.08
N TYR A 22 -0.09 13.03 8.05
CA TYR A 22 0.61 11.78 8.29
C TYR A 22 0.38 11.42 9.74
N THR A 23 0.12 10.15 9.99
CA THR A 23 0.01 9.61 11.33
C THR A 23 1.36 9.69 12.04
N SER A 24 1.34 10.18 13.27
CA SER A 24 2.54 10.27 14.10
C SER A 24 2.95 8.87 14.53
N VAL A 25 4.20 8.49 14.21
CA VAL A 25 4.80 7.22 14.61
C VAL A 25 5.75 7.50 15.78
N HIS A 26 5.53 6.82 16.90
CA HIS A 26 6.37 6.89 18.08
C HIS A 26 7.60 5.97 17.97
N SER A 27 8.51 6.11 18.91
CA SER A 27 9.64 5.18 19.00
C SER A 27 9.15 3.84 19.54
N ALA A 28 9.66 2.75 18.95
CA ALA A 28 9.37 1.40 19.40
C ALA A 28 9.67 1.21 20.89
N ALA A 29 8.89 0.36 21.55
CA ALA A 29 9.14 0.01 22.94
C ALA A 29 10.49 -0.70 23.11
N TRP A 30 10.98 -0.75 24.35
CA TRP A 30 12.29 -1.33 24.59
C TRP A 30 12.30 -2.84 24.31
N GLY A 31 13.11 -3.25 23.34
CA GLY A 31 13.27 -4.65 22.94
C GLY A 31 12.60 -5.00 21.62
N GLU A 32 11.74 -4.12 21.11
CA GLU A 32 11.03 -4.30 19.85
C GLU A 32 11.78 -3.69 18.67
N ALA A 33 11.55 -4.26 17.48
CA ALA A 33 12.12 -3.73 16.25
C ALA A 33 11.30 -2.55 15.72
N ASN A 34 11.94 -1.40 15.54
CA ASN A 34 11.32 -0.27 14.84
C ASN A 34 11.21 -0.52 13.31
N HIS A 35 10.49 0.36 12.61
CA HIS A 35 10.31 0.26 11.15
C HIS A 35 11.62 0.10 10.36
N ALA A 36 12.67 0.85 10.72
CA ALA A 36 13.95 0.76 10.00
C ALA A 36 14.60 -0.61 10.20
N GLN A 37 14.52 -1.18 11.40
CA GLN A 37 15.04 -2.51 11.72
C GLN A 37 14.24 -3.60 10.98
N ILE A 38 12.91 -3.50 10.98
CA ILE A 38 12.03 -4.43 10.25
C ILE A 38 12.33 -4.37 8.74
N LEU A 39 12.42 -3.17 8.15
CA LEU A 39 12.78 -3.00 6.73
C LEU A 39 14.18 -3.55 6.43
N SER A 40 15.16 -3.33 7.32
CA SER A 40 16.52 -3.87 7.17
C SER A 40 16.54 -5.40 7.17
N SER A 41 15.77 -6.02 8.06
CA SER A 41 15.62 -7.47 8.12
C SER A 41 14.96 -8.01 6.85
N ALA A 42 13.88 -7.38 6.38
CA ALA A 42 13.07 -7.84 5.26
C ALA A 42 13.72 -7.63 3.88
N LEU A 43 14.37 -6.47 3.67
CA LEU A 43 14.84 -6.02 2.36
C LEU A 43 16.38 -5.99 2.25
N GLY A 44 17.07 -6.32 3.34
CA GLY A 44 18.53 -6.29 3.45
C GLY A 44 19.11 -4.88 3.58
N GLY A 45 20.41 -4.82 3.88
CA GLY A 45 21.13 -3.58 4.14
C GLY A 45 20.76 -2.96 5.50
N SER A 46 21.18 -1.71 5.72
CA SER A 46 20.84 -0.96 6.93
C SER A 46 19.99 0.24 6.55
N PHE A 47 18.69 0.16 6.81
CA PHE A 47 17.81 1.30 6.67
C PHE A 47 18.05 2.29 7.80
N ALA A 48 18.04 3.57 7.45
CA ALA A 48 18.00 4.68 8.38
C ALA A 48 16.95 5.68 7.91
N SER A 49 16.51 6.54 8.84
CA SER A 49 15.65 7.68 8.51
C SER A 49 16.35 8.56 7.46
N ALA A 50 15.73 8.69 6.29
CA ALA A 50 16.17 9.57 5.21
C ALA A 50 15.59 10.99 5.39
N THR A 51 14.38 11.05 5.93
CA THR A 51 13.69 12.25 6.41
C THR A 51 12.99 11.92 7.73
N SER A 52 12.23 12.84 8.33
CA SER A 52 11.50 12.58 9.58
C SER A 52 10.52 11.40 9.51
N LYS A 53 10.19 10.89 8.32
CA LYS A 53 9.21 9.80 8.13
C LYS A 53 9.62 8.75 7.10
N ASP A 54 10.52 9.07 6.18
CA ASP A 54 10.96 8.15 5.11
C ASP A 54 12.22 7.40 5.54
N TYR A 55 12.45 6.22 4.97
CA TYR A 55 13.64 5.41 5.24
C TYR A 55 14.40 5.04 3.97
N SER A 56 15.71 4.83 4.09
CA SER A 56 16.52 4.31 2.99
C SER A 56 17.75 3.55 3.49
N ASN A 57 18.19 2.55 2.73
CA ASN A 57 19.51 1.90 2.88
C ASN A 57 20.51 2.33 1.79
N GLY A 58 20.20 3.40 1.05
CA GLY A 58 20.98 3.92 -0.09
C GLY A 58 20.69 3.24 -1.44
N THR A 59 20.03 2.06 -1.46
CA THR A 59 19.62 1.36 -2.69
C THR A 59 18.10 1.31 -2.82
N ILE A 60 17.41 1.09 -1.70
CA ILE A 60 15.96 1.05 -1.59
C ILE A 60 15.51 2.28 -0.80
N TYR A 61 14.40 2.88 -1.26
CA TYR A 61 13.73 3.99 -0.58
C TYR A 61 12.33 3.54 -0.16
N ALA A 62 11.97 3.84 1.08
CA ALA A 62 10.65 3.64 1.65
C ALA A 62 10.02 5.01 1.91
N ASP A 63 9.21 5.47 0.97
CA ASP A 63 8.59 6.79 0.98
C ASP A 63 7.21 6.70 1.62
N ARG A 64 7.00 7.48 2.67
CA ARG A 64 5.77 7.43 3.45
C ARG A 64 4.54 7.86 2.65
N ILE A 65 3.48 7.05 2.69
CA ILE A 65 2.18 7.40 2.12
C ILE A 65 1.41 8.26 3.13
N LYS A 66 0.57 9.16 2.60
CA LYS A 66 -0.28 10.05 3.39
C LYS A 66 -1.56 9.33 3.78
N ASP A 67 -2.02 9.50 5.01
CA ASP A 67 -3.27 8.89 5.48
C ASP A 67 -4.49 9.69 4.99
N SER A 68 -4.40 11.03 4.98
CA SER A 68 -5.45 11.89 4.41
C SER A 68 -4.89 12.96 3.46
N SER A 69 -5.56 13.13 2.32
CA SER A 69 -5.22 14.14 1.32
C SER A 69 -6.44 14.47 0.46
N TRP A 70 -6.65 15.76 0.19
CA TRP A 70 -7.64 16.23 -0.79
C TRP A 70 -7.30 15.83 -2.23
N ILE A 71 -6.04 15.46 -2.46
CA ILE A 71 -5.51 15.05 -3.76
C ILE A 71 -4.93 13.64 -3.56
N SER A 72 -5.65 12.64 -4.08
CA SER A 72 -5.30 11.20 -4.11
C SER A 72 -3.87 10.96 -4.64
N PRO A 73 -3.15 9.91 -4.20
CA PRO A 73 -3.60 8.78 -3.38
C PRO A 73 -3.23 8.86 -1.89
N THR A 74 -4.11 8.32 -1.05
CA THR A 74 -3.87 7.98 0.36
C THR A 74 -3.73 6.47 0.53
N ASP A 75 -3.39 5.99 1.72
CA ASP A 75 -3.32 4.55 2.03
C ASP A 75 -4.61 3.97 2.61
N GLN A 76 -5.68 4.76 2.61
CA GLN A 76 -6.98 4.37 3.13
C GLN A 76 -7.67 3.32 2.26
N ILE A 77 -7.57 3.46 0.92
CA ILE A 77 -8.21 2.60 -0.08
C ILE A 77 -7.16 2.17 -1.11
N TRP A 78 -7.14 0.89 -1.41
CA TRP A 78 -6.19 0.26 -2.33
C TRP A 78 -6.89 -0.18 -3.61
N ASN A 79 -6.24 0.06 -4.74
CA ASN A 79 -6.81 -0.28 -6.05
C ASN A 79 -6.77 -1.79 -6.28
N ALA A 80 -7.74 -2.29 -7.06
CA ALA A 80 -7.71 -3.66 -7.59
C ALA A 80 -6.33 -4.02 -8.21
N GLY A 81 -5.91 -5.28 -8.06
CA GLY A 81 -4.60 -5.72 -8.51
C GLY A 81 -4.19 -7.08 -7.97
N THR A 82 -2.97 -7.50 -8.30
CA THR A 82 -2.34 -8.70 -7.73
C THR A 82 -1.14 -8.28 -6.89
N TYR A 83 -1.17 -8.68 -5.62
CA TYR A 83 -0.16 -8.39 -4.62
C TYR A 83 0.43 -9.70 -4.11
N HIS A 84 1.75 -9.78 -4.05
CA HIS A 84 2.42 -10.85 -3.33
C HIS A 84 2.79 -10.33 -1.94
N ALA A 85 2.03 -10.76 -0.94
CA ALA A 85 2.19 -10.35 0.45
C ALA A 85 3.15 -11.29 1.18
N THR A 86 4.05 -10.74 1.98
CA THR A 86 4.98 -11.47 2.84
C THR A 86 4.93 -10.88 4.25
N MET A 87 4.73 -11.72 5.26
CA MET A 87 4.79 -11.32 6.67
C MET A 87 6.24 -11.09 7.08
N VAL A 88 6.57 -9.91 7.61
CA VAL A 88 7.97 -9.52 7.89
C VAL A 88 8.22 -8.96 9.28
N GLY A 89 7.18 -8.66 10.06
CA GLY A 89 7.33 -8.20 11.44
C GLY A 89 6.12 -8.57 12.30
N HIS A 90 6.41 -8.85 13.56
CA HIS A 90 5.44 -9.16 14.60
C HIS A 90 6.08 -8.83 15.95
N GLU A 91 5.79 -7.64 16.47
CA GLU A 91 6.25 -7.19 17.78
C GLU A 91 5.11 -7.17 18.82
N ALA A 92 3.86 -7.37 18.38
CA ALA A 92 2.69 -7.44 19.24
C ALA A 92 2.74 -8.61 20.24
N GLY A 93 2.02 -8.44 21.36
CA GLY A 93 1.76 -9.53 22.30
C GLY A 93 0.71 -10.55 21.82
N TYR A 94 -0.09 -10.19 20.80
CA TYR A 94 -1.15 -11.04 20.26
C TYR A 94 -0.83 -11.52 18.84
N THR A 95 -1.36 -12.69 18.49
CA THR A 95 -1.34 -13.15 17.10
C THR A 95 -2.46 -12.50 16.29
N HIS A 96 -2.12 -12.12 15.07
CA HIS A 96 -3.01 -11.48 14.12
C HIS A 96 -3.14 -12.31 12.86
N THR A 97 -4.33 -12.26 12.27
CA THR A 97 -4.54 -12.63 10.87
C THR A 97 -4.49 -11.36 10.03
N PHE A 98 -3.51 -11.25 9.13
CA PHE A 98 -3.46 -10.22 8.09
C PHE A 98 -4.33 -10.62 6.90
N GLY A 99 -5.02 -9.66 6.31
CA GLY A 99 -5.90 -9.90 5.18
C GLY A 99 -6.50 -8.62 4.62
N TYR A 100 -7.68 -8.72 4.03
CA TYR A 100 -8.35 -7.58 3.39
C TYR A 100 -9.85 -7.57 3.60
N VAL A 101 -10.45 -6.40 3.37
CA VAL A 101 -11.89 -6.17 3.30
C VAL A 101 -12.22 -5.55 1.95
N GLU A 102 -13.03 -6.23 1.15
CA GLU A 102 -13.43 -5.74 -0.18
C GLU A 102 -14.30 -4.48 -0.10
N GLY A 103 -14.24 -3.67 -1.17
CA GLY A 103 -14.98 -2.44 -1.33
C GLY A 103 -14.32 -1.21 -0.70
N ASN A 104 -14.81 -0.04 -1.11
CA ASN A 104 -14.31 1.28 -0.71
C ASN A 104 -15.34 2.13 0.07
N LYS A 105 -16.43 1.53 0.54
CA LYS A 105 -17.56 2.23 1.19
C LYS A 105 -17.75 1.78 2.64
N ASN A 106 -18.57 2.53 3.37
CA ASN A 106 -18.89 2.41 4.80
C ASN A 106 -19.61 1.09 5.21
N ASN A 107 -19.43 0.02 4.44
CA ASN A 107 -19.70 -1.33 4.89
C ASN A 107 -18.37 -1.99 5.26
N LEU A 108 -18.28 -2.44 6.51
CA LEU A 108 -17.33 -3.48 6.90
C LEU A 108 -17.77 -4.73 6.14
N GLY A 109 -17.18 -4.96 4.96
CA GLY A 109 -17.39 -6.18 4.19
C GLY A 109 -16.94 -7.42 4.98
N SER A 110 -16.98 -8.60 4.35
CA SER A 110 -16.41 -9.79 4.99
C SER A 110 -14.88 -9.68 4.97
N PHE A 111 -14.25 -9.81 6.14
CA PHE A 111 -12.80 -9.90 6.24
C PHE A 111 -12.32 -11.25 5.69
N THR A 112 -11.37 -11.21 4.76
CA THR A 112 -10.70 -12.40 4.22
C THR A 112 -9.28 -12.45 4.73
N GLY A 113 -8.99 -13.43 5.60
CA GLY A 113 -7.65 -13.67 6.13
C GLY A 113 -6.71 -14.31 5.09
N VAL A 114 -5.44 -13.92 5.12
CA VAL A 114 -4.41 -14.31 4.14
C VAL A 114 -3.17 -14.88 4.82
N LEU A 115 -2.60 -14.18 5.79
CA LEU A 115 -1.36 -14.56 6.50
C LEU A 115 -1.58 -14.50 8.02
N ARG A 116 -0.82 -15.28 8.79
CA ARG A 116 -0.76 -15.15 10.25
C ARG A 116 0.52 -14.44 10.68
N SER A 117 0.45 -13.56 11.67
CA SER A 117 1.61 -12.77 12.13
C SER A 117 2.66 -13.61 12.85
N ASP A 118 2.27 -14.74 13.45
CA ASP A 118 3.19 -15.69 14.10
C ASP A 118 3.99 -16.54 13.10
N GLU A 119 3.70 -16.44 11.81
CA GLU A 119 4.37 -17.15 10.73
C GLU A 119 5.27 -16.20 9.91
N LEU A 120 6.28 -15.60 10.54
CA LEU A 120 7.22 -14.68 9.86
C LEU A 120 7.88 -15.34 8.63
N GLY A 121 7.95 -14.61 7.52
CA GLY A 121 8.45 -15.09 6.23
C GLY A 121 7.42 -15.87 5.40
N SER A 122 6.23 -16.17 5.95
CA SER A 122 5.12 -16.70 5.16
C SER A 122 4.71 -15.71 4.07
N SER A 123 4.20 -16.24 2.96
CA SER A 123 3.76 -15.43 1.83
C SER A 123 2.56 -16.00 1.12
N ALA A 124 1.79 -15.12 0.48
CA ALA A 124 0.59 -15.46 -0.27
C ALA A 124 0.39 -14.47 -1.42
N THR A 125 -0.26 -14.92 -2.49
CA THR A 125 -0.71 -14.06 -3.58
C THR A 125 -2.18 -13.71 -3.40
N VAL A 126 -2.48 -12.42 -3.42
CA VAL A 126 -3.84 -11.87 -3.32
C VAL A 126 -4.17 -11.20 -4.65
N SER A 127 -5.26 -11.63 -5.30
CA SER A 127 -5.75 -11.05 -6.56
C SER A 127 -7.17 -10.53 -6.37
N LEU A 128 -7.35 -9.23 -6.58
CA LEU A 128 -8.60 -8.51 -6.34
C LEU A 128 -9.03 -7.79 -7.61
N ASP A 129 -10.33 -7.84 -7.89
CA ASP A 129 -10.97 -7.23 -9.07
C ASP A 129 -11.63 -5.88 -8.77
N SER A 130 -11.62 -5.46 -7.51
CA SER A 130 -12.21 -4.22 -7.02
C SER A 130 -11.33 -3.56 -5.96
N ASP A 131 -11.59 -2.27 -5.70
CA ASP A 131 -10.93 -1.55 -4.63
C ASP A 131 -11.22 -2.20 -3.27
N PHE A 132 -10.26 -2.11 -2.37
CA PHE A 132 -10.31 -2.80 -1.09
C PHE A 132 -9.53 -2.03 -0.01
N ARG A 133 -9.52 -2.59 1.19
CA ARG A 133 -8.77 -2.11 2.34
C ARG A 133 -7.93 -3.25 2.91
N TRP A 134 -6.67 -3.00 3.23
CA TRP A 134 -5.89 -3.97 4.00
C TRP A 134 -6.38 -3.97 5.44
N ALA A 135 -6.23 -5.09 6.13
CA ALA A 135 -6.70 -5.22 7.50
C ALA A 135 -5.91 -6.25 8.29
N ILE A 136 -5.91 -6.08 9.61
CA ILE A 136 -5.52 -7.10 10.56
C ILE A 136 -6.71 -7.43 11.46
N LYS A 137 -6.81 -8.69 11.85
CA LYS A 137 -7.76 -9.14 12.87
C LYS A 137 -7.00 -9.83 13.98
N ASN A 138 -7.19 -9.39 15.22
CA ASN A 138 -6.59 -10.09 16.36
C ASN A 138 -7.34 -11.40 16.65
N ASP A 139 -6.58 -12.44 17.00
CA ASP A 139 -7.12 -13.79 17.23
C ASP A 139 -7.67 -13.97 18.67
N GLN A 140 -8.05 -12.89 19.35
CA GLN A 140 -8.49 -12.94 20.74
C GLN A 140 -9.78 -13.76 20.94
N GLN A 141 -9.83 -14.50 22.06
CA GLN A 141 -10.92 -15.42 22.43
C GLN A 141 -12.29 -14.74 22.61
N PHE A 142 -12.34 -13.41 22.77
CA PHE A 142 -13.57 -12.63 23.02
C PHE A 142 -13.97 -11.71 21.86
N GLY A 143 -13.98 -12.27 20.66
CA GLY A 143 -14.66 -11.67 19.50
C GLY A 143 -13.76 -11.08 18.43
N GLY A 144 -12.48 -10.87 18.73
CA GLY A 144 -11.50 -10.34 17.80
C GLY A 144 -11.78 -8.88 17.37
N HIS A 145 -10.80 -8.00 17.39
CA HIS A 145 -10.91 -6.68 16.79
C HIS A 145 -10.37 -6.71 15.36
N LEU A 146 -11.12 -6.10 14.45
CA LEU A 146 -10.74 -5.88 13.06
C LEU A 146 -10.31 -4.42 12.92
N PHE A 147 -9.09 -4.21 12.46
CA PHE A 147 -8.55 -2.90 12.13
C PHE A 147 -8.19 -2.89 10.65
N THR A 148 -8.64 -1.86 9.94
CA THR A 148 -8.42 -1.71 8.51
C THR A 148 -7.54 -0.51 8.23
N SER A 149 -7.04 -0.44 7.00
CA SER A 149 -6.33 0.72 6.47
C SER A 149 -7.15 2.00 6.45
N ARG A 150 -8.48 1.92 6.64
CA ARG A 150 -9.37 3.07 6.58
C ARG A 150 -9.83 3.47 7.98
N ASP A 151 -9.51 4.69 8.39
CA ASP A 151 -9.75 5.21 9.74
C ASP A 151 -11.23 5.10 10.13
N ASN A 152 -12.13 5.51 9.23
CA ASN A 152 -13.58 5.52 9.49
C ASN A 152 -14.21 4.12 9.65
N ASP A 153 -13.48 3.06 9.32
CA ASP A 153 -13.91 1.69 9.55
C ASP A 153 -13.44 1.16 10.92
N ASN A 154 -12.47 1.84 11.55
CA ASN A 154 -11.90 1.44 12.83
C ASN A 154 -12.79 1.89 14.01
N PRO A 155 -12.93 1.08 15.08
CA PRO A 155 -13.87 1.36 16.19
C PRO A 155 -13.62 2.64 17.01
N ASP A 156 -12.50 3.31 16.79
CA ASP A 156 -12.06 4.57 17.39
C ASP A 156 -11.89 5.68 16.36
N CYS A 157 -12.11 5.41 15.07
CA CYS A 157 -11.85 6.32 13.97
C CYS A 157 -10.39 6.79 13.88
N ASP A 158 -9.45 6.03 14.45
CA ASP A 158 -8.02 6.32 14.36
C ASP A 158 -7.39 5.56 13.18
N ASP A 159 -6.25 6.04 12.72
CA ASP A 159 -5.42 5.33 11.76
C ASP A 159 -4.68 4.18 12.46
N HIS A 160 -4.87 2.98 11.94
CA HIS A 160 -4.25 1.74 12.41
C HIS A 160 -3.26 1.18 11.39
N MET A 161 -3.05 1.84 10.25
CA MET A 161 -2.15 1.37 9.21
C MET A 161 -1.32 2.49 8.62
N VAL A 162 -0.06 2.18 8.53
CA VAL A 162 1.01 3.13 8.35
C VAL A 162 1.83 2.54 7.22
N SER A 163 1.92 3.23 6.07
CA SER A 163 2.42 2.58 4.85
C SER A 163 3.48 3.36 4.08
N TYR A 164 4.27 2.62 3.31
CA TYR A 164 5.39 3.11 2.53
C TYR A 164 5.33 2.60 1.10
N LYS A 165 5.65 3.45 0.13
CA LYS A 165 6.02 3.03 -1.23
C LYS A 165 7.48 2.61 -1.24
N LEU A 166 7.75 1.46 -1.85
CA LEU A 166 9.10 0.92 -1.94
C LEU A 166 9.65 1.10 -3.35
N PHE A 167 10.73 1.88 -3.45
CA PHE A 167 11.42 2.14 -4.70
C PHE A 167 12.81 1.52 -4.73
N LYS A 168 13.22 1.01 -5.89
CA LYS A 168 14.58 0.55 -6.16
C LYS A 168 15.00 1.08 -7.52
N ASN A 169 16.13 1.79 -7.57
CA ASN A 169 16.59 2.47 -8.79
C ASN A 169 15.56 3.44 -9.41
N GLY A 170 14.67 4.02 -8.60
CA GLY A 170 13.60 4.91 -9.04
C GLY A 170 12.30 4.21 -9.44
N ASP A 171 12.29 2.89 -9.57
CA ASP A 171 11.11 2.11 -9.92
C ASP A 171 10.36 1.64 -8.67
N LEU A 172 9.03 1.86 -8.64
CA LEU A 172 8.15 1.32 -7.61
C LEU A 172 8.07 -0.20 -7.77
N PHE A 173 8.48 -0.96 -6.76
CA PHE A 173 8.40 -2.43 -6.79
C PHE A 173 7.45 -3.01 -5.74
N GLY A 174 6.99 -2.20 -4.79
CA GLY A 174 6.12 -2.69 -3.73
C GLY A 174 5.71 -1.64 -2.72
N TYR A 175 5.14 -2.13 -1.63
CA TYR A 175 4.71 -1.37 -0.48
C TYR A 175 5.13 -2.08 0.81
N ALA A 176 5.34 -1.32 1.87
CA ALA A 176 5.42 -1.86 3.22
C ALA A 176 4.23 -1.34 4.03
N LEU A 177 3.56 -2.24 4.74
CA LEU A 177 2.45 -1.93 5.64
C LEU A 177 2.87 -2.26 7.06
N PHE A 178 2.51 -1.37 7.99
CA PHE A 178 2.81 -1.43 9.41
C PHE A 178 1.51 -1.12 10.15
N PHE A 179 1.10 -1.98 11.08
CA PHE A 179 -0.18 -1.87 11.77
C PHE A 179 -0.01 -1.71 13.28
N GLU A 180 -1.03 -1.14 13.90
CA GLU A 180 -1.29 -1.16 15.36
C GLU A 180 -2.49 -2.06 15.67
N ASP A 181 -2.38 -2.89 16.70
CA ASP A 181 -3.40 -3.90 17.06
C ASP A 181 -4.33 -3.53 18.22
N LEU A 182 -4.04 -2.42 18.93
CA LEU A 182 -4.81 -1.96 20.08
C LEU A 182 -5.65 -0.74 19.75
N LYS A 183 -6.88 -0.73 20.26
CA LYS A 183 -7.77 0.43 20.19
C LYS A 183 -7.08 1.68 20.76
N ARG A 184 -7.19 2.80 20.05
CA ARG A 184 -6.56 4.11 20.28
C ARG A 184 -5.05 4.15 20.02
N CYS A 185 -4.49 3.08 19.47
CA CYS A 185 -3.06 2.89 19.17
C CYS A 185 -2.22 3.19 20.42
N SER A 186 -2.04 2.19 21.29
CA SER A 186 -1.59 2.39 22.67
C SER A 186 -0.26 3.16 22.77
N ASP A 187 0.75 2.67 22.07
CA ASP A 187 2.10 3.23 21.96
C ASP A 187 2.38 3.86 20.60
N LYS A 188 1.61 3.53 19.54
CA LYS A 188 1.67 4.21 18.22
C LYS A 188 3.01 4.06 17.51
N ASP A 189 3.70 2.95 17.72
CA ASP A 189 4.94 2.67 17.02
C ASP A 189 4.73 1.87 15.72
N TYR A 190 3.53 1.31 15.52
CA TYR A 190 3.05 0.57 14.37
C TYR A 190 3.91 -0.64 13.98
N ASN A 191 4.60 -1.24 14.95
CA ASN A 191 5.45 -2.41 14.71
C ASN A 191 4.72 -3.75 14.97
N ASP A 192 3.47 -3.72 15.46
CA ASP A 192 2.72 -4.89 15.90
C ASP A 192 2.61 -5.97 14.82
N VAL A 193 2.32 -5.55 13.58
CA VAL A 193 2.29 -6.40 12.39
C VAL A 193 2.86 -5.63 11.21
N ALA A 194 3.84 -6.23 10.52
CA ALA A 194 4.42 -5.64 9.32
C ALA A 194 4.39 -6.62 8.12
N VAL A 195 4.00 -6.10 6.96
CA VAL A 195 3.84 -6.86 5.71
C VAL A 195 4.51 -6.13 4.55
N ILE A 196 5.27 -6.85 3.73
CA ILE A 196 5.74 -6.35 2.43
C ILE A 196 4.82 -6.86 1.34
N LEU A 197 4.35 -5.94 0.50
CA LEU A 197 3.61 -6.24 -0.72
C LEU A 197 4.53 -6.00 -1.92
N THR A 198 4.87 -7.03 -2.67
CA THR A 198 5.51 -6.82 -3.98
C THR A 198 4.45 -6.78 -5.07
N LEU A 199 4.62 -5.84 -5.99
CA LEU A 199 3.77 -5.74 -7.17
C LEU A 199 4.19 -6.85 -8.13
N VAL A 200 3.30 -7.81 -8.38
CA VAL A 200 3.51 -8.74 -9.48
C VAL A 200 3.31 -7.94 -10.77
N PRO A 201 4.32 -7.84 -11.66
CA PRO A 201 4.10 -7.21 -12.94
C PRO A 201 2.92 -7.92 -13.60
N ALA A 202 1.82 -7.21 -13.82
CA ALA A 202 0.71 -7.77 -14.58
C ALA A 202 1.32 -8.33 -15.87
N PRO A 203 1.12 -9.62 -16.20
CA PRO A 203 1.75 -10.22 -17.36
C PRO A 203 1.40 -9.34 -18.55
N GLN A 204 2.39 -8.58 -19.00
CA GLN A 204 2.19 -7.55 -19.99
C GLN A 204 1.62 -8.26 -21.20
N ALA A 205 0.73 -7.59 -21.92
CA ALA A 205 0.19 -8.01 -23.22
C ALA A 205 1.27 -8.27 -24.32
N ALA A 206 2.54 -8.49 -23.94
CA ALA A 206 3.66 -8.99 -24.72
C ALA A 206 3.36 -10.31 -25.45
N MET A 207 2.37 -11.09 -25.01
CA MET A 207 1.89 -12.28 -25.74
C MET A 207 0.96 -11.97 -26.92
N MET A 208 0.43 -10.75 -27.06
CA MET A 208 -0.38 -10.37 -28.24
C MET A 208 0.44 -9.75 -29.38
N GLY A 209 1.73 -9.48 -29.16
CA GLY A 209 2.64 -9.01 -30.21
C GLY A 209 3.32 -10.13 -31.02
N LEU A 210 3.39 -11.35 -30.48
CA LEU A 210 4.14 -12.45 -31.12
C LEU A 210 3.30 -13.35 -32.04
N THR A 211 1.98 -13.14 -32.11
CA THR A 211 1.08 -13.81 -33.07
C THR A 211 0.87 -13.02 -34.36
N GLY A 212 1.49 -11.84 -34.51
CA GLY A 212 1.34 -10.97 -35.68
C GLY A 212 2.42 -11.09 -36.77
N LEU A 213 3.57 -11.75 -36.51
CA LEU A 213 4.71 -11.78 -37.45
C LEU A 213 5.03 -13.17 -38.03
N GLY A 214 4.22 -14.19 -37.73
CA GLY A 214 4.37 -15.55 -38.29
C GLY A 214 3.62 -15.82 -39.59
N GLY A 215 2.96 -14.81 -40.17
CA GLY A 215 2.13 -14.95 -41.36
C GLY A 215 2.86 -14.61 -42.66
N LEU A 216 3.30 -15.65 -43.39
CA LEU A 216 3.34 -15.70 -44.86
C LEU A 216 4.43 -14.90 -45.60
N GLY A 217 5.69 -15.07 -45.19
CA GLY A 217 6.84 -15.01 -46.10
C GLY A 217 7.02 -16.34 -46.86
N LEU A 218 6.10 -16.72 -47.75
CA LEU A 218 6.20 -17.93 -48.59
C LEU A 218 5.65 -17.69 -50.00
N LEU A 219 6.26 -16.79 -50.77
CA LEU A 219 6.11 -16.72 -52.24
C LEU A 219 7.44 -16.39 -52.92
N ALA A 220 8.53 -17.06 -52.53
CA ALA A 220 9.78 -17.06 -53.29
C ALA A 220 9.98 -18.44 -53.94
N GLY A 221 10.06 -18.44 -55.28
CA GLY A 221 10.86 -19.43 -56.00
C GLY A 221 10.11 -20.44 -56.88
N ARG A 222 9.45 -19.99 -57.95
CA ARG A 222 9.22 -20.86 -59.12
C ARG A 222 10.23 -20.51 -60.23
N ARG A 223 11.38 -21.19 -60.20
CA ARG A 223 12.43 -21.15 -61.25
C ARG A 223 11.85 -21.59 -62.59
N ARG A 224 12.07 -20.78 -63.64
CA ARG A 224 11.94 -21.17 -65.05
C ARG A 224 13.12 -22.06 -65.46
N ARG A 225 12.84 -23.10 -66.25
CA ARG A 225 13.82 -23.90 -66.97
C ARG A 225 13.57 -23.66 -68.46
N ASP A 226 14.54 -23.06 -69.13
CA ASP A 226 14.66 -23.08 -70.59
C ASP A 226 15.75 -24.10 -70.93
N SER A 227 15.49 -24.95 -71.91
CA SER A 227 16.51 -25.76 -72.58
C SER A 227 16.09 -25.97 -74.03
N ILE A 228 17.10 -25.81 -74.89
CA ILE A 228 17.16 -25.79 -76.36
C ILE A 228 16.62 -27.07 -77.00
#